data_AF-A0A2P2IGX0-F1
#
_entry.id   AF-A0A2P2IGX0-F1
#
_cell.length_a   1.000
_cell.length_b   1.000
_cell.length_c   1.000
_cell.angle_alpha   90.00
_cell.angle_beta   90.00
_cell.angle_gamma   90.00
#
_symmetry.space_group_name_H-M   'P 1'
#
loop_
_entity.id
_entity.type
_entity.pdbx_description
1 polymer ?
#
loop_
_entity_poly.entity_id
_entity_poly.type
_entity_poly.pdbx_seq_one_letter_code
_entity_poly.pdbx_strand_id
1 'polypeptide(L)'
;SRINDDSISKISDIVADSNCSYTKEIRLDLSSVPPFVAGPNSVKVITSAPKLERKRIAIQKAYIVSCVNSRVGDLAEAANILRGKQVSDDVQLFIAAASSEVEEESTKRGDFSALLEAGAIALPPGCGPCIGMGRGVLKENEVGISATNRNFKGRMG
;
A
#
# COMPACT_ATOMS: atom_id res chain seq x y z
N SER A 1 8.76 20.24 8.78
CA SER A 1 9.36 21.34 8.01
C SER A 1 9.16 21.03 6.54
N ARG A 2 8.45 21.89 5.81
CA ARG A 2 8.22 21.70 4.36
C ARG A 2 9.48 22.12 3.63
N ILE A 3 10.11 21.19 2.92
CA ILE A 3 11.17 21.49 1.97
C ILE A 3 10.51 22.36 0.88
N ASN A 4 10.94 23.61 0.71
CA ASN A 4 10.48 24.51 -0.35
C ASN A 4 11.47 24.48 -1.53
N ASP A 5 11.05 24.92 -2.72
CA ASP A 5 11.89 24.89 -3.93
C ASP A 5 13.22 25.66 -3.76
N ASP A 6 13.23 26.69 -2.92
CA ASP A 6 14.43 27.43 -2.50
C ASP A 6 15.42 26.58 -1.67
N SER A 7 14.93 25.58 -0.93
CA SER A 7 15.77 24.63 -0.20
C SER A 7 16.27 23.52 -1.12
N ILE A 8 15.46 23.10 -2.09
CA ILE A 8 15.84 22.07 -3.09
C ILE A 8 16.92 22.59 -4.01
N SER A 9 16.77 23.82 -4.52
CA SER A 9 17.74 24.48 -5.40
C SER A 9 19.12 24.76 -4.77
N LYS A 10 19.21 24.69 -3.43
CA LYS A 10 20.47 24.85 -2.67
C LYS A 10 21.14 23.52 -2.33
N ILE A 11 20.48 22.40 -2.59
CA ILE A 11 21.08 21.07 -2.45
C ILE A 11 21.86 20.80 -3.74
N SER A 12 23.17 20.62 -3.62
CA SER A 12 23.99 20.13 -4.73
C SER A 12 23.63 18.67 -5.02
N ASP A 13 23.63 18.29 -6.30
CA ASP A 13 23.40 16.90 -6.70
C ASP A 13 24.53 16.02 -6.14
N ILE A 14 24.23 15.30 -5.06
CA ILE A 14 25.13 14.30 -4.50
C ILE A 14 25.08 13.09 -5.44
N VAL A 15 26.10 12.96 -6.29
CA VAL A 15 26.27 11.83 -7.22
C VAL A 15 27.36 10.89 -6.71
N ALA A 16 27.26 9.61 -7.05
CA ALA A 16 28.31 8.65 -6.73
C ALA A 16 29.59 8.97 -7.54
N ASP A 17 30.75 8.79 -6.91
CA ASP A 17 32.03 8.97 -7.58
C ASP A 17 32.17 7.98 -8.75
N SER A 18 32.71 8.46 -9.87
CA SER A 18 32.92 7.66 -11.08
C SER A 18 33.84 6.43 -10.90
N ASN A 19 34.65 6.43 -9.84
CA ASN A 19 35.57 5.36 -9.47
C ASN A 19 35.15 4.59 -8.21
N CYS A 20 33.89 4.71 -7.77
CA CYS A 20 33.39 3.92 -6.65
C CYS A 20 33.32 2.43 -7.02
N SER A 21 33.44 1.57 -6.01
CA SER A 21 33.33 0.12 -6.17
C SER A 21 32.23 -0.44 -5.29
N TYR A 22 31.53 -1.46 -5.80
CA TYR A 22 30.43 -2.12 -5.10
C TYR A 22 30.82 -3.57 -4.81
N THR A 23 30.52 -4.06 -3.60
CA THR A 23 30.73 -5.48 -3.24
C THR A 23 29.88 -6.43 -4.09
N LYS A 24 28.73 -5.94 -4.59
CA LYS A 24 27.82 -6.71 -5.43
C LYS A 24 27.00 -5.77 -6.30
N GLU A 25 26.87 -6.09 -7.58
CA GLU A 25 25.98 -5.41 -8.51
C GLU A 25 24.82 -6.34 -8.87
N ILE A 26 23.59 -5.83 -8.83
CA ILE A 26 22.38 -6.57 -9.19
C ILE A 26 21.66 -5.77 -10.27
N ARG A 27 21.49 -6.37 -11.46
CA ARG A 27 20.73 -5.78 -12.57
C ARG A 27 19.39 -6.49 -12.70
N LEU A 28 18.32 -5.71 -12.82
CA LEU A 28 16.94 -6.21 -12.91
C LEU A 28 16.30 -5.68 -14.19
N ASP A 29 15.75 -6.58 -15.00
CA ASP A 29 14.89 -6.21 -16.13
C ASP A 29 13.45 -6.05 -15.63
N LEU A 30 13.00 -4.80 -15.52
CA LEU A 30 11.66 -4.47 -15.02
C LEU A 30 10.53 -4.97 -15.93
N SER A 31 10.80 -5.21 -17.22
CA SER A 31 9.78 -5.73 -18.15
C SER A 31 9.40 -7.18 -17.84
N SER A 32 10.27 -7.90 -17.12
CA SER A 32 10.10 -9.31 -16.75
C SER A 32 9.47 -9.53 -15.37
N VAL A 33 9.22 -8.46 -14.60
CA VAL A 33 8.78 -8.56 -13.19
C VAL A 33 7.25 -8.47 -13.10
N PRO A 34 6.53 -9.60 -12.91
CA PRO A 34 5.09 -9.55 -12.64
C PRO A 34 4.81 -8.98 -11.25
N PRO A 35 3.55 -8.64 -10.92
CA PRO A 35 3.17 -8.32 -9.55
C PRO A 35 3.40 -9.52 -8.62
N PHE A 36 3.90 -9.23 -7.41
CA PHE A 36 4.16 -10.21 -6.36
C PHE A 36 3.45 -9.84 -5.06
N VAL A 37 3.19 -10.85 -4.25
CA VAL A 37 2.66 -10.69 -2.88
C VAL A 37 3.63 -11.37 -1.91
N ALA A 38 3.95 -10.67 -0.82
CA ALA A 38 4.79 -11.19 0.25
C ALA A 38 3.93 -11.84 1.35
N GLY A 39 4.27 -13.07 1.74
CA GLY A 39 3.62 -13.82 2.80
C GLY A 39 3.20 -15.24 2.40
N PRO A 40 2.52 -15.96 3.29
CA PRO A 40 2.06 -15.50 4.61
C PRO A 40 3.17 -15.37 5.65
N ASN A 41 2.97 -14.53 6.68
CA ASN A 41 3.76 -14.47 7.92
C ASN A 41 5.26 -14.16 7.81
N SER A 42 5.77 -13.85 6.61
CA SER A 42 7.17 -13.50 6.37
C SER A 42 7.32 -12.69 5.09
N VAL A 43 8.09 -11.61 5.15
CA VAL A 43 8.42 -10.76 3.98
C VAL A 43 9.37 -11.46 3.00
N LYS A 44 10.01 -12.57 3.42
CA LYS A 44 10.91 -13.36 2.59
C LYS A 44 10.18 -14.36 1.70
N VAL A 45 8.94 -14.69 2.04
CA VAL A 45 8.10 -15.56 1.21
C VAL A 45 7.44 -14.67 0.17
N ILE A 46 7.79 -14.85 -1.11
CA ILE A 46 7.30 -14.01 -2.19
C ILE A 46 6.71 -14.92 -3.27
N THR A 47 5.46 -14.68 -3.65
CA THR A 47 4.76 -15.47 -4.68
C THR A 47 4.13 -14.52 -5.69
N SER A 48 4.20 -14.85 -6.99
CA SER A 48 3.58 -14.02 -8.02
C SER A 48 2.06 -13.96 -7.84
N ALA A 49 1.47 -12.79 -8.04
CA ALA A 49 0.04 -12.59 -7.88
C ALA A 49 -0.80 -13.54 -8.77
N PRO A 50 -0.44 -13.80 -10.06
CA PRO A 50 -1.18 -14.77 -10.88
C PRO A 50 -1.16 -16.20 -10.31
N LYS A 51 -0.08 -16.59 -9.61
CA LYS A 51 0.00 -17.92 -8.96
C LYS A 51 -0.89 -18.00 -7.73
N LEU A 52 -1.05 -16.90 -6.98
CA LEU A 52 -1.96 -16.84 -5.84
C LEU A 52 -3.42 -16.78 -6.27
N GLU A 53 -3.72 -16.03 -7.33
CA GLU A 53 -5.06 -15.96 -7.91
C GLU A 53 -5.63 -17.35 -8.24
N ARG A 54 -4.81 -18.22 -8.86
CA ARG A 54 -5.19 -19.61 -9.17
C ARG A 54 -5.53 -20.45 -7.94
N LYS A 55 -5.04 -20.08 -6.75
CA LYS A 55 -5.36 -20.78 -5.50
C LYS A 55 -6.72 -20.37 -4.92
N ARG A 56 -7.32 -19.28 -5.40
CA ARG A 56 -8.63 -18.78 -4.93
C ARG A 56 -8.68 -18.63 -3.40
N ILE A 57 -7.62 -18.05 -2.82
CA ILE A 57 -7.55 -17.82 -1.37
C ILE A 57 -8.61 -16.80 -1.00
N ALA A 58 -9.58 -17.20 -0.17
CA ALA A 58 -10.56 -16.28 0.38
C ALA A 58 -9.87 -15.30 1.33
N ILE A 59 -10.19 -14.01 1.18
CA ILE A 59 -9.76 -12.95 2.10
C ILE A 59 -10.98 -12.39 2.81
N GLN A 60 -10.80 -11.95 4.05
CA GLN A 60 -11.85 -11.27 4.81
C GLN A 60 -11.57 -9.76 4.89
N LYS A 61 -10.29 -9.37 4.83
CA LYS A 61 -9.88 -7.97 4.94
C LYS A 61 -8.86 -7.58 3.89
N ALA A 62 -9.05 -6.41 3.32
CA ALA A 62 -8.11 -5.76 2.43
C ALA A 62 -7.72 -4.39 3.02
N TYR A 63 -6.48 -3.97 2.83
CA TYR A 63 -5.97 -2.73 3.42
C TYR A 63 -5.15 -1.92 2.43
N ILE A 64 -5.61 -0.70 2.14
CA ILE A 64 -4.85 0.36 1.47
C ILE A 64 -4.59 1.43 2.52
N VAL A 65 -3.70 1.08 3.44
CA VAL A 65 -3.29 1.90 4.58
C VAL A 65 -1.80 1.65 4.83
N SER A 66 -0.98 2.68 4.98
CA SER A 66 0.37 2.64 5.56
C SER A 66 1.07 4.00 5.43
N CYS A 67 2.23 4.13 6.08
CA CYS A 67 3.20 5.19 5.80
C CYS A 67 4.04 4.94 4.52
N VAL A 68 4.01 3.72 3.96
CA VAL A 68 4.74 3.37 2.72
C VAL A 68 3.89 3.39 1.44
N ASN A 69 2.60 3.64 1.57
CA ASN A 69 1.61 3.74 0.48
C ASN A 69 0.59 4.83 0.86
N SER A 70 -0.61 4.80 0.27
CA SER A 70 -1.70 5.73 0.59
C SER A 70 -1.36 7.20 0.34
N ARG A 71 -0.44 7.48 -0.59
CA ARG A 71 -0.25 8.81 -1.17
C ARG A 71 -1.35 9.07 -2.19
N VAL A 72 -1.44 10.32 -2.66
CA VAL A 72 -2.45 10.72 -3.66
C VAL A 72 -2.43 9.79 -4.89
N GLY A 73 -1.24 9.45 -5.38
CA GLY A 73 -1.10 8.51 -6.51
C GLY A 73 -1.61 7.10 -6.20
N ASP A 74 -1.27 6.54 -5.03
CA ASP A 74 -1.70 5.20 -4.63
C ASP A 74 -3.23 5.10 -4.52
N LEU A 75 -3.86 6.13 -3.94
CA LEU A 75 -5.32 6.21 -3.80
C LEU A 75 -6.00 6.41 -5.15
N ALA A 76 -5.42 7.21 -6.04
CA ALA A 76 -5.94 7.41 -7.40
C ALA A 76 -5.90 6.10 -8.23
N GLU A 77 -4.82 5.32 -8.13
CA GLU A 77 -4.72 4.02 -8.80
C GLU A 77 -5.78 3.04 -8.30
N ALA A 78 -5.95 2.96 -6.97
CA ALA A 78 -6.99 2.13 -6.37
C ALA A 78 -8.41 2.58 -6.78
N ALA A 79 -8.65 3.90 -6.78
CA ALA A 79 -9.92 4.49 -7.20
C ALA A 79 -10.22 4.15 -8.67
N ASN A 80 -9.23 4.26 -9.57
CA ASN A 80 -9.40 3.90 -10.98
C ASN A 80 -9.79 2.44 -11.18
N ILE A 81 -9.27 1.53 -10.35
CA ILE A 81 -9.63 0.10 -10.41
C ILE A 81 -11.06 -0.14 -9.91
N LEU A 82 -11.47 0.56 -8.85
CA LEU A 82 -12.73 0.32 -8.13
C LEU A 82 -13.90 1.20 -8.60
N ARG A 83 -13.66 2.25 -9.38
CA ARG A 83 -14.69 3.17 -9.86
C ARG A 83 -15.78 2.42 -10.64
N GLY A 84 -17.03 2.59 -10.22
CA GLY A 84 -18.18 1.90 -10.80
C GLY A 84 -18.28 0.41 -10.47
N LYS A 85 -17.45 -0.09 -9.54
CA LYS A 85 -17.51 -1.46 -9.01
C LYS A 85 -17.90 -1.43 -7.53
N GLN A 86 -18.18 -2.61 -7.00
CA GLN A 86 -18.44 -2.82 -5.58
C GLN A 86 -17.47 -3.85 -5.03
N VAL A 87 -16.95 -3.59 -3.84
CA VAL A 87 -16.23 -4.58 -3.04
C VAL A 87 -17.21 -5.70 -2.70
N SER A 88 -16.73 -6.94 -2.68
CA SER A 88 -17.55 -8.10 -2.32
C SER A 88 -18.05 -7.98 -0.87
N ASP A 89 -19.29 -8.40 -0.62
CA ASP A 89 -19.91 -8.38 0.71
C ASP A 89 -19.13 -9.17 1.77
N ASP A 90 -18.34 -10.16 1.35
CA ASP A 90 -17.50 -10.99 2.23
C ASP A 90 -16.16 -10.32 2.59
N VAL A 91 -15.84 -9.14 2.02
CA VAL A 91 -14.55 -8.47 2.16
C VAL A 91 -14.72 -7.07 2.73
N GLN A 92 -14.02 -6.79 3.83
CA GLN A 92 -13.90 -5.44 4.36
C GLN A 92 -12.63 -4.78 3.80
N LEU A 93 -12.81 -3.82 2.88
CA LEU A 93 -11.71 -2.99 2.39
C LEU A 93 -11.54 -1.76 3.29
N PHE A 94 -10.41 -1.66 3.99
CA PHE A 94 -10.06 -0.48 4.79
C PHE A 94 -9.12 0.44 3.99
N ILE A 95 -9.43 1.73 4.00
CA ILE A 95 -8.61 2.77 3.37
C ILE A 95 -8.26 3.86 4.39
N ALA A 96 -7.09 4.45 4.24
CA ALA A 96 -6.63 5.59 5.02
C ALA A 96 -5.65 6.38 4.15
N ALA A 97 -5.76 7.70 4.13
CA ALA A 97 -4.72 8.53 3.52
C ALA A 97 -3.46 8.56 4.39
N ALA A 98 -2.30 8.73 3.77
CA ALA A 98 -1.04 8.85 4.51
C ALA A 98 -0.98 10.09 5.41
N SER A 99 -1.71 11.15 5.07
CA SER A 99 -1.88 12.36 5.88
C SER A 99 -3.21 13.04 5.56
N SER A 100 -3.60 14.01 6.40
CA SER A 100 -4.83 14.80 6.18
C SER A 100 -4.78 15.59 4.86
N GLU A 101 -3.61 16.10 4.47
CA GLU A 101 -3.44 16.80 3.19
C GLU A 101 -3.63 15.87 1.99
N VAL A 102 -3.16 14.62 2.10
CA VAL A 102 -3.38 13.60 1.07
C VAL A 102 -4.87 13.24 0.97
N GLU A 103 -5.56 13.14 2.11
CA GLU A 103 -7.01 12.88 2.14
C GLU A 103 -7.78 14.01 1.47
N GLU A 104 -7.47 15.26 1.83
CA GLU A 104 -8.10 16.45 1.26
C GLU A 104 -7.91 16.50 -0.26
N GLU A 105 -6.68 16.30 -0.74
CA GLU A 105 -6.37 16.30 -2.16
C GLU A 105 -7.06 15.15 -2.91
N SER A 106 -7.01 13.94 -2.36
CA SER A 106 -7.65 12.76 -2.98
C SER A 106 -9.18 12.90 -3.00
N THR A 107 -9.76 13.61 -2.02
CA THR A 107 -11.18 13.95 -1.99
C THR A 107 -11.52 14.98 -3.06
N LYS A 108 -10.72 16.05 -3.19
CA LYS A 108 -10.90 17.07 -4.25
C LYS A 108 -10.84 16.47 -5.66
N ARG A 109 -9.98 15.47 -5.86
CA ARG A 109 -9.85 14.72 -7.13
C ARG A 109 -10.98 13.71 -7.36
N GLY A 110 -11.83 13.45 -6.35
CA GLY A 110 -12.90 12.45 -6.42
C GLY A 110 -12.40 11.00 -6.37
N ASP A 111 -11.14 10.78 -5.99
CA ASP A 111 -10.55 9.45 -5.85
C ASP A 111 -11.02 8.82 -4.54
N PHE A 112 -10.99 9.59 -3.45
CA PHE A 112 -11.44 9.11 -2.15
C PHE A 112 -12.93 8.77 -2.15
N SER A 113 -13.76 9.59 -2.78
CA SER A 113 -15.20 9.35 -2.94
C SER A 113 -15.47 8.06 -3.73
N ALA A 114 -14.75 7.81 -4.82
CA ALA A 114 -14.92 6.60 -5.62
C ALA A 114 -14.60 5.32 -4.83
N LEU A 115 -13.61 5.37 -3.93
CA LEU A 115 -13.31 4.25 -3.04
C LEU A 115 -14.44 4.01 -2.04
N LEU A 116 -14.99 5.07 -1.44
CA LEU A 116 -16.13 4.98 -0.52
C LEU A 116 -17.39 4.45 -1.23
N GLU A 117 -17.67 4.93 -2.43
CA GLU A 117 -18.79 4.47 -3.27
C GLU A 117 -18.68 2.98 -3.61
N ALA A 118 -17.46 2.45 -3.74
CA ALA A 118 -17.21 1.04 -3.94
C ALA A 118 -17.36 0.19 -2.66
N GLY A 119 -17.72 0.79 -1.52
CA GLY A 119 -17.92 0.09 -0.25
C GLY A 119 -16.67 0.06 0.65
N ALA A 120 -15.64 0.86 0.36
CA ALA A 120 -14.48 0.96 1.25
C ALA A 120 -14.84 1.64 2.59
N ILE A 121 -14.19 1.17 3.65
CA ILE A 121 -14.32 1.70 5.01
C ILE A 121 -13.14 2.64 5.27
N ALA A 122 -13.41 3.94 5.32
CA ALA A 122 -12.39 4.92 5.70
C ALA A 122 -11.99 4.80 7.18
N LEU A 123 -10.69 4.94 7.41
CA LEU A 123 -10.07 5.17 8.70
C LEU A 123 -9.48 6.58 8.71
N PRO A 124 -9.24 7.18 9.90
CA PRO A 124 -8.55 8.45 9.99
C PRO A 124 -7.18 8.41 9.28
N PRO A 125 -6.72 9.52 8.69
CA PRO A 125 -5.40 9.60 8.10
C PRO A 125 -4.30 9.06 9.02
N GLY A 126 -3.46 8.18 8.48
CA GLY A 126 -2.39 7.53 9.23
C GLY A 126 -2.25 6.04 8.91
N CYS A 127 -1.67 5.29 9.85
CA CYS A 127 -1.28 3.89 9.62
C CYS A 127 -2.36 2.84 9.92
N GLY A 128 -3.52 3.24 10.46
CA GLY A 128 -4.62 2.32 10.78
C GLY A 128 -4.18 1.10 11.62
N PRO A 129 -4.66 -0.12 11.31
CA PRO A 129 -4.33 -1.34 12.04
C PRO A 129 -2.95 -1.94 11.72
N CYS A 130 -2.03 -1.19 11.10
CA CYS A 130 -0.70 -1.67 10.70
C CYS A 130 0.13 -2.27 11.86
N ILE A 131 -0.22 -1.97 13.11
CA ILE A 131 0.41 -2.50 14.33
C ILE A 131 -0.55 -3.33 15.20
N GLY A 132 -1.67 -3.79 14.65
CA GLY A 132 -2.61 -4.63 15.38
C GLY A 132 -3.45 -3.87 16.39
N MET A 133 -3.67 -2.56 16.18
CA MET A 133 -4.46 -1.71 17.06
C MET A 133 -5.51 -0.91 16.29
N GLY A 134 -6.64 -0.65 16.92
CA GLY A 134 -7.73 0.14 16.36
C GLY A 134 -8.69 -0.69 15.50
N ARG A 135 -9.44 0.01 14.65
CA ARG A 135 -10.48 -0.60 13.81
C ARG A 135 -9.86 -1.39 12.66
N GLY A 136 -10.44 -2.54 12.36
CA GLY A 136 -10.06 -3.37 11.22
C GLY A 136 -8.91 -4.35 11.50
N VAL A 137 -8.51 -4.54 12.75
CA VAL A 137 -7.57 -5.61 13.13
C VAL A 137 -8.06 -6.99 12.67
N LEU A 138 -7.16 -7.85 12.22
CA LEU A 138 -7.46 -9.24 11.86
C LEU A 138 -7.89 -10.02 13.11
N LYS A 139 -8.85 -10.91 12.94
CA LYS A 139 -9.29 -11.87 13.96
C LYS A 139 -8.66 -13.23 13.70
N GLU A 140 -8.80 -14.11 14.67
CA GLU A 140 -8.39 -15.50 14.52
C GLU A 140 -9.01 -16.12 13.24
N ASN A 141 -8.17 -16.80 12.47
CA ASN A 141 -8.51 -17.44 11.19
C ASN A 141 -8.94 -16.52 10.04
N GLU A 142 -8.88 -15.19 10.18
CA GLU A 142 -9.07 -14.29 9.04
C GLU A 142 -7.79 -14.16 8.20
N VAL A 143 -7.98 -14.08 6.89
CA VAL A 143 -6.92 -13.78 5.93
C VAL A 143 -7.02 -12.32 5.51
N GLY A 144 -5.92 -11.59 5.72
CA GLY A 144 -5.77 -10.21 5.28
C GLY A 144 -4.82 -10.07 4.11
N ILE A 145 -5.15 -9.17 3.16
CA ILE A 145 -4.21 -8.66 2.16
C ILE A 145 -3.98 -7.18 2.39
N SER A 146 -2.71 -6.75 2.44
CA SER A 146 -2.39 -5.37 2.78
C SER A 146 -1.31 -4.82 1.87
N ALA A 147 -1.35 -3.51 1.61
CA ALA A 147 -0.26 -2.78 0.99
C ALA A 147 0.86 -2.42 2.00
N THR A 148 0.79 -2.85 3.27
CA THR A 148 1.80 -2.55 4.29
C THR A 148 3.13 -3.29 4.05
N ASN A 149 4.21 -2.85 4.69
CA ASN A 149 5.55 -3.44 4.53
C ASN A 149 5.88 -4.58 5.51
N ARG A 150 4.97 -4.98 6.40
CA ARG A 150 5.22 -5.97 7.44
C ARG A 150 4.05 -6.93 7.56
N ASN A 151 4.34 -8.23 7.59
CA ASN A 151 3.33 -9.28 7.56
C ASN A 151 3.57 -10.41 8.57
N PHE A 152 4.41 -10.21 9.59
CA PHE A 152 4.70 -11.27 10.57
C PHE A 152 3.46 -11.65 11.40
N LYS A 153 3.45 -12.87 11.98
CA LYS A 153 2.32 -13.36 12.78
C LYS A 153 1.99 -12.40 13.92
N GLY A 154 0.71 -12.04 14.08
CA GLY A 154 0.24 -11.10 15.10
C GLY A 154 0.45 -9.62 14.74
N ARG A 155 0.93 -9.30 13.52
CA ARG A 155 1.24 -7.91 13.15
C ARG A 155 0.01 -7.02 13.05
N MET A 156 -1.06 -7.52 12.46
CA MET A 156 -2.31 -6.77 12.22
C MET A 156 -3.46 -7.27 13.10
N GLY A 157 -3.17 -8.17 14.04
CA GLY A 157 -4.12 -8.99 14.78
C GLY A 157 -3.60 -10.42 14.93
#